data_AF-A0A8J7TQV5-F1
#
_entry.id   AF-A0A8J7TQV5-F1
#
_cell.length_a   1.000
_cell.length_b   1.000
_cell.length_c   1.000
_cell.angle_alpha   90.00
_cell.angle_beta   90.00
_cell.angle_gamma   90.00
#
_symmetry.space_group_name_H-M   'P 1'
#
loop_
_entity.id
_entity.type
_entity.pdbx_description
1 polymer ?
#
loop_
_entity_poly.entity_id
_entity_poly.type
_entity_poly.pdbx_seq_one_letter_code
_entity_poly.pdbx_strand_id
1 'polypeptide(L)'
;MDTIFISTPNNVATLKAVASIVFASLGLTETEERFSANHPPDEHYFVGYAANVAVVVSDIDDDRLLNYPFALTLKRPTYRKGSTPISTEVGAIATTLSRAGLRAFVPTGAWHLEGWNGQGVEYAG
;
A
#
# COMPACT_ATOMS: atom_id res chain seq x y z
N MET A 1 5.34 -5.85 -10.92
CA MET A 1 4.25 -5.64 -9.95
C MET A 1 4.94 -5.03 -8.75
N ASP A 2 4.59 -3.79 -8.43
CA ASP A 2 5.29 -3.04 -7.39
C ASP A 2 4.46 -3.11 -6.12
N THR A 3 5.06 -3.61 -5.05
CA THR A 3 4.39 -3.86 -3.77
C THR A 3 5.10 -3.09 -2.66
N ILE A 4 4.30 -2.46 -1.79
CA ILE A 4 4.74 -1.80 -0.57
C ILE A 4 3.97 -2.44 0.58
N PHE A 5 4.67 -2.95 1.58
CA PHE A 5 4.03 -3.47 2.79
C PHE A 5 3.82 -2.33 3.77
N ILE A 6 2.66 -2.27 4.39
CA ILE A 6 2.25 -1.13 5.21
C ILE A 6 1.73 -1.56 6.57
N SER A 7 1.92 -0.70 7.56
CA SER A 7 1.33 -0.83 8.88
C SER A 7 0.97 0.51 9.47
N THR A 8 0.09 0.48 10.46
CA THR A 8 -0.14 1.63 11.35
C THR A 8 0.81 1.56 12.54
N PRO A 9 1.11 2.67 13.22
CA PRO A 9 2.10 2.71 14.30
C PRO A 9 1.90 1.67 15.42
N ASN A 10 0.65 1.24 15.63
CA ASN A 10 0.24 0.31 16.69
C ASN A 10 -0.28 -1.05 16.17
N ASN A 11 -0.27 -1.32 14.86
CA ASN A 11 -0.75 -2.59 14.27
C ASN A 11 -2.18 -3.03 14.66
N VAL A 12 -3.07 -2.08 15.01
CA VAL A 12 -4.46 -2.36 15.43
C VAL A 12 -5.52 -1.87 14.44
N ALA A 13 -5.09 -1.38 13.28
CA ALA A 13 -6.03 -0.86 12.27
C ALA A 13 -6.67 -2.00 11.48
N THR A 14 -7.89 -1.76 10.98
CA THR A 14 -8.54 -2.67 10.04
C THR A 14 -8.07 -2.40 8.61
N LEU A 15 -8.19 -3.38 7.71
CA LEU A 15 -7.88 -3.22 6.28
C LEU A 15 -8.60 -2.01 5.67
N LYS A 16 -9.89 -1.84 5.97
CA LYS A 16 -10.69 -0.70 5.51
C LYS A 16 -10.13 0.65 5.97
N ALA A 17 -9.69 0.75 7.23
CA ALA A 17 -9.13 1.98 7.78
C ALA A 17 -7.80 2.32 7.08
N VAL A 18 -6.94 1.31 6.87
CA VAL A 18 -5.67 1.48 6.16
C VAL A 18 -5.91 1.87 4.70
N ALA A 19 -6.80 1.18 3.99
CA ALA A 19 -7.17 1.51 2.62
C ALA A 19 -7.68 2.95 2.50
N SER A 20 -8.51 3.41 3.45
CA SER A 20 -9.01 4.78 3.48
C SER A 20 -7.88 5.82 3.60
N ILE A 21 -6.89 5.57 4.47
CA ILE A 21 -5.72 6.44 4.63
C ILE A 21 -4.88 6.45 3.35
N VAL A 22 -4.61 5.27 2.78
CA VAL A 22 -3.86 5.12 1.53
C VAL A 22 -4.52 5.94 0.41
N PHE A 23 -5.82 5.72 0.16
CA PHE A 23 -6.51 6.38 -0.94
C PHE A 23 -6.62 7.87 -0.75
N ALA A 24 -6.91 8.35 0.46
CA ALA A 24 -6.93 9.77 0.77
C ALA A 24 -5.55 10.42 0.53
N SER A 25 -4.46 9.76 0.97
CA SER A 25 -3.10 10.27 0.81
C SER A 25 -2.66 10.37 -0.65
N LEU A 26 -3.18 9.50 -1.51
CA LEU A 26 -2.90 9.46 -2.94
C LEU A 26 -3.90 10.27 -3.78
N GLY A 27 -4.90 10.90 -3.15
CA GLY A 27 -5.96 11.65 -3.85
C GLY A 27 -6.87 10.77 -4.70
N LEU A 28 -7.08 9.51 -4.32
CA LEU A 28 -7.96 8.57 -5.02
C LEU A 28 -9.38 8.68 -4.48
N THR A 29 -10.30 9.14 -5.32
CA THR A 29 -11.73 9.27 -4.98
C THR A 29 -12.56 8.13 -5.54
N GLU A 30 -12.14 7.55 -6.65
CA GLU A 30 -12.78 6.39 -7.26
C GLU A 30 -12.29 5.11 -6.59
N THR A 31 -13.00 4.64 -5.57
CA THR A 31 -12.59 3.49 -4.76
C THR A 31 -13.72 2.46 -4.64
N GLU A 32 -13.38 1.18 -4.60
CA GLU A 32 -14.35 0.11 -4.31
C GLU A 32 -13.74 -1.02 -3.48
N GLU A 33 -14.58 -1.70 -2.72
CA GLU A 33 -14.27 -2.96 -2.06
C GLU A 33 -14.55 -4.11 -3.03
N ARG A 34 -13.66 -5.11 -3.05
CA ARG A 34 -13.80 -6.30 -3.89
C ARG A 34 -13.58 -7.55 -3.07
N PHE A 35 -14.44 -8.53 -3.32
CA PHE A 35 -14.28 -9.87 -2.78
C PHE A 35 -13.36 -10.71 -3.68
N SER A 36 -12.46 -11.48 -3.07
CA SER A 36 -11.67 -12.50 -3.72
C SER A 36 -11.14 -13.52 -2.71
N ALA A 37 -11.51 -14.79 -2.91
CA ALA A 37 -10.99 -15.92 -2.17
C ALA A 37 -9.45 -16.10 -2.27
N ASN A 38 -8.77 -15.36 -3.16
CA ASN A 38 -7.31 -15.37 -3.29
C ASN A 38 -6.60 -14.36 -2.37
N HIS A 39 -7.33 -13.67 -1.49
CA HIS A 39 -6.77 -12.73 -0.49
C HIS A 39 -7.20 -13.12 0.93
N PRO A 40 -6.74 -14.25 1.47
CA PRO A 40 -6.90 -14.55 2.88
C PRO A 40 -6.17 -13.49 3.74
N PRO A 41 -6.57 -13.28 5.01
CA PRO A 41 -7.58 -14.03 5.77
C PRO A 41 -9.02 -13.56 5.55
N ASP A 42 -9.24 -12.30 5.19
CA ASP A 42 -10.60 -11.73 5.16
C ASP A 42 -11.30 -11.83 3.79
N GLU A 43 -10.65 -12.44 2.80
CA GLU A 43 -11.16 -12.71 1.44
C GLU A 43 -11.67 -11.45 0.69
N HIS A 44 -11.22 -10.27 1.10
CA HIS A 44 -11.55 -9.01 0.46
C HIS A 44 -10.33 -8.09 0.35
N TYR A 45 -10.40 -7.14 -0.57
CA TYR A 45 -9.39 -6.11 -0.77
C TYR A 45 -10.07 -4.84 -1.26
N PHE A 46 -9.37 -3.72 -1.10
CA PHE A 46 -9.84 -2.43 -1.58
C PHE A 46 -9.05 -2.01 -2.80
N VAL A 47 -9.70 -1.33 -3.74
CA VAL A 47 -9.06 -0.80 -4.95
C VAL A 47 -9.38 0.67 -5.10
N GLY A 48 -8.35 1.49 -5.25
CA GLY A 48 -8.44 2.87 -5.71
C GLY A 48 -7.99 2.98 -7.17
N TYR A 49 -8.74 3.72 -7.98
CA TYR A 49 -8.43 3.92 -9.40
C TYR A 49 -7.87 5.32 -9.63
N ALA A 50 -6.68 5.39 -10.22
CA ALA A 50 -6.15 6.58 -10.90
C ALA A 50 -6.26 6.39 -12.41
N ALA A 51 -6.05 7.46 -13.19
CA ALA A 51 -6.10 7.40 -14.65
C ALA A 51 -4.99 6.52 -15.26
N ASN A 52 -3.88 6.30 -14.55
CA ASN A 52 -2.70 5.57 -15.04
C ASN A 52 -2.42 4.24 -14.30
N VAL A 53 -3.03 3.99 -13.15
CA VAL A 53 -2.77 2.81 -12.31
C VAL A 53 -3.95 2.48 -11.41
N ALA A 54 -4.13 1.21 -11.06
CA ALA A 54 -4.99 0.79 -9.96
C ALA A 54 -4.15 0.47 -8.72
N VAL A 55 -4.55 0.99 -7.57
CA VAL A 55 -3.90 0.77 -6.27
C VAL A 55 -4.75 -0.22 -5.49
N VAL A 56 -4.20 -1.39 -5.22
CA VAL A 56 -4.86 -2.45 -4.46
C VAL A 56 -4.30 -2.45 -3.04
N VAL A 57 -5.17 -2.48 -2.03
CA VAL A 57 -4.79 -2.65 -0.63
C VAL A 57 -5.43 -3.93 -0.11
N SER A 58 -4.63 -4.84 0.42
CA SER A 58 -5.08 -6.13 0.96
C SER A 58 -4.33 -6.46 2.25
N ASP A 59 -4.88 -7.39 3.02
CA ASP A 59 -4.12 -8.07 4.05
C ASP A 59 -3.03 -8.96 3.44
N ILE A 60 -2.05 -9.31 4.26
CA ILE A 60 -1.09 -10.36 3.96
C ILE A 60 -1.05 -11.39 5.08
N ASP A 61 -0.86 -12.64 4.68
CA ASP A 61 -0.65 -13.77 5.58
C ASP A 61 0.78 -14.29 5.38
N ASP A 62 1.76 -13.49 5.79
CA ASP A 62 3.19 -13.84 5.76
C ASP A 62 3.80 -13.67 7.15
N ASP A 63 4.15 -14.79 7.79
CA ASP A 63 4.75 -14.84 9.13
C ASP A 63 6.08 -14.06 9.25
N ARG A 64 6.73 -13.73 8.14
CA ARG A 64 7.96 -12.92 8.15
C ARG A 64 7.66 -11.42 8.23
N LEU A 65 6.43 -11.02 7.95
CA LEU A 65 5.99 -9.63 7.85
C LEU A 65 4.91 -9.29 8.87
N LEU A 66 4.91 -9.93 10.05
CA LEU A 66 3.97 -9.66 11.14
C LEU A 66 3.87 -8.18 11.56
N ASN A 67 4.93 -7.39 11.31
CA ASN A 67 4.95 -5.95 11.60
C ASN A 67 4.36 -5.07 10.48
N TYR A 68 3.99 -5.68 9.34
CA TYR A 68 3.44 -5.04 8.14
C TYR A 68 2.30 -5.89 7.57
N PRO A 69 1.16 -6.00 8.28
CA PRO A 69 0.10 -6.96 7.95
C PRO A 69 -0.72 -6.60 6.70
N PHE A 70 -0.39 -5.49 6.02
CA PHE A 70 -1.09 -5.06 4.81
C PHE A 70 -0.10 -4.89 3.66
N ALA A 71 -0.58 -5.08 2.44
CA ALA A 71 0.13 -4.78 1.20
C ALA A 71 -0.63 -3.76 0.35
N LEU A 72 0.11 -2.80 -0.19
CA LEU A 72 -0.28 -1.96 -1.30
C LEU A 72 0.39 -2.47 -2.57
N THR A 73 -0.41 -2.80 -3.59
CA THR A 73 0.08 -3.22 -4.91
C THR A 73 -0.36 -2.25 -5.99
N LEU A 74 0.57 -1.87 -6.87
CA LEU A 74 0.28 -1.16 -8.11
C LEU A 74 -0.01 -2.14 -9.25
N LYS A 75 -1.23 -2.06 -9.81
CA LYS A 75 -1.65 -2.84 -10.99
C LYS A 75 -1.76 -1.93 -12.21
N ARG A 76 -0.95 -2.23 -13.22
CA ARG A 76 -0.89 -1.54 -14.52
C ARG A 76 -1.14 -2.55 -15.65
N PRO A 77 -1.78 -2.13 -16.76
CA PRO A 77 -2.56 -0.91 -16.94
C PRO A 77 -3.91 -0.97 -16.20
N THR A 78 -4.58 0.17 -16.03
CA THR A 78 -5.98 0.23 -15.56
C THR A 78 -6.91 0.57 -16.72
N TYR A 79 -8.05 -0.11 -16.81
CA TYR A 79 -9.06 0.10 -17.85
C TYR A 79 -10.14 1.10 -17.42
N ARG A 80 -10.21 1.48 -16.14
CA ARG A 80 -11.16 2.48 -15.62
C ARG A 80 -10.58 3.88 -15.75
N LYS A 81 -11.44 4.84 -16.14
CA LYS A 81 -11.17 6.27 -15.93
C LYS A 81 -11.27 6.53 -14.43
N GLY A 82 -10.15 6.39 -13.73
CA GLY A 82 -10.06 6.70 -12.31
C GLY A 82 -9.89 8.20 -12.06
N SER A 83 -9.45 8.52 -10.85
CA SER A 83 -9.00 9.84 -10.41
C SER A 83 -7.85 10.37 -11.29
N THR A 84 -7.34 11.58 -11.02
CA THR A 84 -6.17 12.11 -11.73
C THR A 84 -4.96 11.16 -11.67
N PRO A 85 -4.04 11.21 -12.65
CA PRO A 85 -2.83 10.39 -12.61
C PRO A 85 -2.06 10.60 -11.30
N ILE A 86 -1.55 9.51 -10.72
CA ILE A 86 -0.67 9.55 -9.54
C ILE A 86 0.75 9.13 -9.92
N SER A 87 1.73 9.45 -9.06
CA SER A 87 3.07 8.88 -9.19
C SER A 87 3.00 7.36 -9.11
N THR A 88 3.82 6.67 -9.89
CA THR A 88 4.01 5.22 -9.84
C THR A 88 5.40 4.82 -9.37
N GLU A 89 6.18 5.79 -8.91
CA GLU A 89 7.48 5.58 -8.29
C GLU A 89 7.29 5.12 -6.85
N VAL A 90 7.81 3.93 -6.53
CA VAL A 90 7.58 3.27 -5.24
C VAL A 90 8.06 4.13 -4.06
N GLY A 91 9.23 4.78 -4.19
CA GLY A 91 9.75 5.66 -3.14
C GLY A 91 8.91 6.92 -2.91
N ALA A 92 8.33 7.49 -3.97
CA ALA A 92 7.44 8.65 -3.86
C ALA A 92 6.12 8.28 -3.16
N ILE A 93 5.58 7.09 -3.47
CA ILE A 93 4.39 6.56 -2.80
C ILE A 93 4.70 6.26 -1.34
N ALA A 94 5.78 5.52 -1.04
CA ALA A 94 6.17 5.20 0.33
C ALA A 94 6.35 6.47 1.17
N THR A 95 7.01 7.50 0.63
CA THR A 95 7.17 8.81 1.29
C THR A 95 5.81 9.47 1.56
N THR A 96 4.88 9.39 0.61
CA THR A 96 3.52 9.94 0.77
C THR A 96 2.76 9.22 1.89
N LEU A 97 2.85 7.90 1.94
CA LEU A 97 2.22 7.08 2.98
C LEU A 97 2.82 7.36 4.37
N SER A 98 4.14 7.53 4.46
CA SER A 98 4.80 7.90 5.72
C SER A 98 4.39 9.26 6.24
N ARG A 99 4.18 10.24 5.35
CA ARG A 99 3.62 11.55 5.74
C ARG A 99 2.17 11.47 6.20
N ALA A 100 1.44 10.44 5.78
CA ALA A 100 0.08 10.15 6.23
C ALA A 100 0.04 9.31 7.53
N GLY A 101 1.19 9.05 8.17
CA GLY A 101 1.27 8.32 9.43
C GLY A 101 1.30 6.79 9.29
N LEU A 102 1.59 6.27 8.09
CA LEU A 102 1.79 4.84 7.86
C LEU A 102 3.27 4.47 7.81
N ARG A 103 3.62 3.31 8.36
CA ARG A 103 4.95 2.72 8.11
C ARG A 103 4.92 2.00 6.77
N ALA A 104 5.99 2.13 5.99
CA ALA A 104 6.09 1.53 4.66
C ALA A 104 7.41 0.75 4.50
N PHE A 105 7.29 -0.52 4.13
CA PHE A 105 8.40 -1.42 3.81
C PHE A 105 8.38 -1.75 2.32
N VAL A 106 9.50 -1.48 1.63
CA VAL A 106 9.68 -1.73 0.20
C VAL A 106 10.66 -2.88 0.03
N PRO A 107 10.25 -4.05 -0.49
CA PRO A 107 11.08 -5.26 -0.51
C PRO A 107 12.31 -5.19 -1.43
N THR A 108 12.39 -4.19 -2.31
CA THR A 108 13.48 -4.02 -3.29
C THR A 108 14.15 -2.65 -3.24
N GLY A 109 13.95 -1.87 -2.17
CA GLY A 109 14.46 -0.50 -2.06
C GLY A 109 14.75 -0.02 -0.65
N ALA A 110 15.34 1.17 -0.54
CA ALA A 110 15.63 1.81 0.75
C ALA A 110 14.35 1.96 1.58
N TRP A 111 14.44 1.58 2.86
CA TRP A 111 13.32 1.63 3.80
C TRP A 111 12.90 3.08 4.07
N HIS A 112 11.60 3.33 4.23
CA HIS A 112 11.11 4.63 4.67
C HIS A 112 10.35 4.47 6.00
N LEU A 113 11.06 4.72 7.10
CA LEU A 113 10.49 4.82 8.45
C LEU A 113 9.94 6.24 8.66
N GLU A 114 8.90 6.39 9.49
CA GLU A 114 8.56 7.68 10.08
C GLU A 114 9.81 8.22 10.81
N GLY A 115 10.39 9.33 10.32
CA GLY A 115 11.68 9.84 10.81
C GLY A 115 12.93 9.31 10.10
N TRP A 116 12.80 8.81 8.86
CA TRP A 116 13.91 8.31 8.04
C TRP A 116 15.11 9.28 7.97
N ASN A 117 16.30 8.76 8.34
CA ASN A 117 17.57 9.49 8.38
C ASN A 117 18.52 9.14 7.23
N GLY A 118 18.07 8.37 6.23
CA GLY A 118 18.90 7.97 5.09
C GLY A 118 19.68 6.66 5.26
N GLN A 119 19.44 5.87 6.31
CA GLN A 119 20.06 4.54 6.48
C GLN A 119 19.00 3.42 6.46
N GLY A 120 19.26 2.37 5.67
CA GLY A 120 18.42 1.17 5.57
C GLY A 120 19.26 -0.06 5.28
N VAL A 121 18.77 -1.24 5.68
CA VAL A 121 19.44 -2.53 5.47
C VAL A 121 18.81 -3.22 4.25
N GLU A 122 19.67 -3.79 3.40
CA GLU A 122 19.26 -4.56 2.22
C GLU A 122 18.43 -5.79 2.63
N TYR A 123 17.30 -6.02 1.97
CA TYR A 123 16.52 -7.24 2.14
C TYR A 123 17.24 -8.37 1.40
N ALA A 124 18.02 -9.17 2.13
CA ALA A 124 18.60 -10.39 1.57
C ALA A 124 17.50 -11.45 1.47
N GLY A 125 17.21 -11.87 0.23
CA GLY A 125 16.26 -12.93 -0.10
C GLY A 125 16.75 -14.33 0.25
#